data_AF-A0A812EKV7-F1
#
_entry.id   AF-A0A812EKV7-F1
#
_cell.length_a   1.000
_cell.length_b   1.000
_cell.length_c   1.000
_cell.angle_alpha   90.00
_cell.angle_beta   90.00
_cell.angle_gamma   90.00
#
_symmetry.space_group_name_H-M   'P 1'
#
loop_
_entity.id
_entity.type
_entity.pdbx_description
1 polymer ?
#
loop_
_entity_poly.entity_id
_entity_poly.type
_entity_poly.pdbx_seq_one_letter_code
_entity_poly.pdbx_strand_id
1 'polypeptide(L)'
;MPIALEPSRLDEGEGIESTLVRNGAKYHQSCRLLFNNTKLERAQQRRAVPSTPGATDEPRRKRRKSADIPKVECFFCEEEDIISNLQEGMTERLNEHLNQCTRTLNDGKLLAKLSGGDVVALEVKYHLRCLQKLYNAERGYLNSLEKAESSDPGKYLYPVAFSELVIHIMDSKVTNTEAEPVVFRLADLASLYKLRLEQLEADSPNVHSTRLKEQLFARISELEAHKNGRDVLLAFKADTGPVLHEARQKSNALHLSKTADILRKKML
;
A
#
# COMPACT_ATOMS: atom_id res chain seq x y z
N MET A 1 -39.01 -24.17 8.67
CA MET A 1 -39.53 -25.55 8.59
C MET A 1 -38.97 -26.19 7.33
N PRO A 2 -38.55 -27.48 7.33
CA PRO A 2 -38.08 -28.12 6.11
C PRO A 2 -39.25 -28.22 5.13
N ILE A 3 -39.02 -27.84 3.88
CA ILE A 3 -40.01 -27.98 2.80
C ILE A 3 -40.23 -29.49 2.60
N ALA A 4 -41.47 -29.95 2.73
CA ALA A 4 -41.82 -31.33 2.42
C ALA A 4 -41.69 -31.50 0.90
N LEU A 5 -40.58 -32.11 0.47
CA LEU A 5 -40.31 -32.40 -0.94
C LEU A 5 -40.51 -33.89 -1.14
N GLU A 6 -41.42 -34.25 -2.05
CA GLU A 6 -41.66 -35.63 -2.44
C GLU A 6 -40.66 -36.01 -3.55
N PRO A 7 -39.65 -36.86 -3.26
CA PRO A 7 -38.53 -37.07 -4.18
C PRO A 7 -38.94 -37.69 -5.52
N SER A 8 -40.04 -38.44 -5.53
CA SER A 8 -40.61 -39.07 -6.72
C SER A 8 -41.07 -38.07 -7.77
N ARG A 9 -41.32 -36.81 -7.40
CA ARG A 9 -41.69 -35.74 -8.34
C ARG A 9 -40.50 -35.14 -9.10
N LEU A 10 -39.28 -35.48 -8.69
CA LEU A 10 -38.04 -35.05 -9.34
C LEU A 10 -37.57 -36.02 -10.42
N ASP A 11 -38.30 -37.13 -10.60
CA ASP A 11 -38.02 -38.12 -11.63
C ASP A 11 -39.01 -37.95 -12.79
N GLU A 12 -38.50 -37.60 -13.96
CA GLU A 12 -39.29 -37.49 -15.20
C GLU A 12 -39.36 -38.82 -15.98
N GLY A 13 -38.92 -39.94 -15.38
CA GLY A 13 -39.07 -41.30 -15.91
C GLY A 13 -37.75 -41.99 -16.27
N GLU A 14 -36.61 -41.29 -16.20
CA GLU A 14 -35.26 -41.82 -16.51
C GLU A 14 -34.34 -41.85 -15.28
N GLY A 15 -34.88 -41.59 -14.09
CA GLY A 15 -34.12 -41.47 -12.85
C GLY A 15 -33.89 -40.02 -12.44
N ILE A 16 -33.92 -39.79 -11.13
CA ILE A 16 -33.72 -38.48 -10.49
C ILE A 16 -32.35 -37.88 -10.87
N GLU A 17 -31.29 -38.70 -10.89
CA GLU A 17 -29.94 -38.24 -11.21
C GLU A 17 -29.84 -37.70 -12.65
N SER A 18 -30.33 -38.48 -13.62
CA SER A 18 -30.40 -38.08 -15.04
C SER A 18 -31.20 -36.78 -15.22
N THR A 19 -32.32 -36.65 -14.51
CA THR A 19 -33.20 -35.46 -14.55
C THR A 19 -32.50 -34.22 -13.97
N LEU A 20 -31.76 -34.37 -12.86
CA LEU A 20 -31.02 -33.28 -12.22
C LEU A 20 -29.83 -32.80 -13.06
N VAL A 21 -29.12 -33.72 -13.71
CA VAL A 21 -28.00 -33.39 -14.60
C VAL A 21 -28.50 -32.66 -15.84
N ARG A 22 -29.57 -33.15 -16.49
CA ARG A 22 -30.17 -32.50 -17.67
C ARG A 22 -30.64 -31.08 -17.39
N ASN A 23 -31.22 -30.85 -16.21
CA ASN A 23 -31.69 -29.52 -15.80
C ASN A 23 -30.60 -28.64 -15.18
N GLY A 24 -29.32 -29.06 -15.23
CA GLY A 24 -28.19 -28.27 -14.78
C GLY A 24 -28.21 -27.96 -13.28
N ALA A 25 -28.75 -28.87 -12.46
CA ALA A 25 -28.86 -28.67 -11.03
C ALA A 25 -27.48 -28.47 -10.38
N LYS A 26 -27.37 -27.44 -9.53
CA LYS A 26 -26.12 -27.10 -8.83
C LYS A 26 -26.26 -27.32 -7.33
N TYR A 27 -25.20 -27.85 -6.75
CA TYR A 27 -25.11 -28.05 -5.31
C TYR A 27 -24.74 -26.75 -4.60
N HIS A 28 -25.53 -26.37 -3.59
CA HIS A 28 -25.18 -25.28 -2.68
C HIS A 28 -25.05 -25.80 -1.25
N GLN A 29 -23.99 -25.38 -0.56
CA GLN A 29 -23.74 -25.72 0.83
C GLN A 29 -24.89 -25.25 1.76
N SER A 30 -25.50 -24.11 1.47
CA SER A 30 -26.66 -23.58 2.19
C SER A 30 -27.91 -24.47 2.03
N CYS A 31 -28.16 -25.00 0.82
CA CYS A 31 -29.24 -25.95 0.57
C CYS A 31 -29.01 -27.28 1.32
N ARG A 32 -27.77 -27.78 1.37
CA ARG A 32 -27.42 -28.99 2.15
C ARG A 32 -27.77 -28.86 3.62
N LEU A 33 -27.57 -27.67 4.21
CA LEU A 33 -27.88 -27.43 5.62
C LEU A 33 -29.39 -27.49 5.93
N LEU A 34 -30.24 -27.24 4.93
CA LEU A 34 -31.70 -27.34 5.04
C LEU A 34 -32.20 -28.79 4.98
N PHE A 35 -31.48 -29.68 4.29
CA PHE A 35 -31.85 -31.10 4.10
C PHE A 35 -30.94 -32.09 4.85
N ASN A 36 -30.18 -31.62 5.83
CA ASN A 36 -29.30 -32.49 6.61
C ASN A 36 -30.12 -33.46 7.49
N ASN A 37 -30.13 -34.73 7.11
CA ASN A 37 -30.87 -35.84 7.76
C ASN A 37 -30.53 -36.01 9.25
N THR A 38 -29.38 -35.52 9.73
CA THR A 38 -29.01 -35.60 11.15
C THR A 38 -30.00 -34.89 12.08
N LYS A 39 -30.73 -33.87 11.62
CA LYS A 39 -31.79 -33.22 12.40
C LYS A 39 -33.10 -34.02 12.38
N LEU A 40 -33.38 -34.72 11.28
CA LEU A 40 -34.58 -35.52 11.08
C LEU A 40 -34.49 -36.84 11.86
N GLU A 41 -33.33 -37.51 11.84
CA GLU A 41 -33.03 -38.70 12.66
C GLU A 41 -33.14 -38.39 14.15
N ARG A 42 -32.63 -37.24 14.60
CA ARG A 42 -32.79 -36.78 16.00
C ARG A 42 -34.24 -36.47 16.36
N ALA A 43 -35.07 -36.04 15.41
CA ALA A 43 -36.49 -35.77 15.64
C ALA A 43 -37.33 -37.08 15.64
N GLN A 44 -36.99 -38.04 14.78
CA GLN A 44 -37.59 -39.37 14.75
C GLN A 44 -37.25 -40.16 16.01
N GLN A 45 -36.01 -40.09 16.50
CA GLN A 45 -35.60 -40.68 17.79
C GLN A 45 -36.39 -40.10 18.98
N ARG A 46 -36.84 -38.85 18.90
CA ARG A 46 -37.71 -38.24 19.93
C ARG A 46 -39.17 -38.69 19.83
N ARG A 47 -39.64 -39.07 18.63
CA ARG A 47 -41.01 -39.57 18.39
C ARG A 47 -41.16 -41.08 18.57
N ALA A 48 -40.08 -41.85 18.45
CA ALA A 48 -40.08 -43.31 18.61
C ALA A 48 -40.14 -43.77 20.08
N VAL A 49 -40.13 -42.85 21.05
CA VAL A 49 -40.34 -43.19 22.47
C VAL A 49 -41.85 -43.23 22.72
N PRO A 50 -42.46 -44.41 22.98
CA PRO A 50 -43.88 -44.49 23.27
C PRO A 50 -44.15 -43.80 24.61
N SER A 51 -45.14 -42.91 24.63
CA SER A 51 -45.60 -42.27 25.86
C SER A 51 -46.46 -43.27 26.64
N THR A 52 -45.85 -43.99 27.59
CA THR A 52 -46.59 -44.70 28.64
C THR A 52 -46.98 -43.70 29.75
N PRO A 53 -48.27 -43.57 30.11
CA PRO A 53 -48.69 -42.67 31.17
C PRO A 53 -48.61 -43.38 32.52
N GLY A 54 -47.81 -42.83 33.42
CA GLY A 54 -47.90 -43.09 34.86
C GLY A 54 -46.85 -44.06 35.42
N ALA A 55 -45.84 -43.50 36.06
CA ALA A 55 -45.32 -43.96 37.35
C ALA A 55 -44.28 -42.94 37.85
N THR A 56 -44.46 -42.54 39.09
CA THR A 56 -43.65 -41.63 39.89
C THR A 56 -42.21 -42.15 40.10
N ASP A 57 -41.28 -41.19 40.25
CA ASP A 57 -39.88 -41.33 40.63
C ASP A 57 -38.93 -42.02 39.64
N GLU A 58 -38.25 -41.19 38.83
CA GLU A 58 -36.98 -41.52 38.19
C GLU A 58 -35.92 -40.49 38.64
N PRO A 59 -34.67 -40.94 38.91
CA PRO A 59 -33.66 -40.14 39.57
C PRO A 59 -33.30 -38.96 38.69
N ARG A 60 -33.45 -37.74 39.23
CA ARG A 60 -32.90 -36.52 38.64
C ARG A 60 -31.50 -36.83 38.15
N ARG A 61 -31.31 -36.89 36.83
CA ARG A 61 -29.98 -36.92 36.21
C ARG A 61 -29.24 -35.72 36.78
N LYS A 62 -28.36 -35.98 37.76
CA LYS A 62 -27.41 -34.99 38.26
C LYS A 62 -26.71 -34.51 36.99
N ARG A 63 -26.91 -33.24 36.64
CA ARG A 63 -26.00 -32.52 35.74
C ARG A 63 -24.61 -32.94 36.22
N ARG A 64 -23.84 -33.64 35.37
CA ARG A 64 -22.40 -33.71 35.59
C ARG A 64 -21.98 -32.26 35.74
N LYS A 65 -21.55 -31.87 36.94
CA LYS A 65 -20.79 -30.64 37.11
C LYS A 65 -19.68 -30.77 36.08
N SER A 66 -19.66 -29.89 35.08
CA SER A 66 -18.52 -29.77 34.19
C SER A 66 -17.32 -29.68 35.12
N ALA A 67 -16.40 -30.65 35.01
CA ALA A 67 -15.09 -30.50 35.63
C ALA A 67 -14.57 -29.12 35.21
N ASP A 68 -14.01 -28.36 36.14
CA ASP A 68 -13.33 -27.11 35.83
C ASP A 68 -12.29 -27.42 34.75
N ILE A 69 -12.59 -27.08 33.49
CA ILE A 69 -11.68 -27.36 32.39
C ILE A 69 -10.55 -26.33 32.58
N PRO A 70 -9.29 -26.78 32.74
CA PRO A 70 -8.19 -25.85 32.94
C PRO A 70 -8.13 -24.87 31.77
N LYS A 71 -8.07 -23.59 32.10
CA LYS A 71 -7.84 -22.53 31.13
C LYS A 71 -6.34 -22.30 31.01
N VAL A 72 -5.88 -22.05 29.80
CA VAL A 72 -4.48 -21.72 29.52
C VAL A 72 -4.44 -20.49 28.62
N GLU A 73 -3.41 -19.70 28.80
CA GLU A 73 -3.17 -18.49 28.02
C GLU A 73 -2.69 -18.82 26.60
N CYS A 74 -3.21 -18.10 25.61
CA CYS A 74 -2.70 -18.14 24.25
C CYS A 74 -1.42 -17.33 24.10
N PHE A 75 -0.38 -17.95 23.58
CA PHE A 75 0.95 -17.35 23.37
C PHE A 75 0.95 -16.04 22.58
N PHE A 76 0.05 -15.90 21.60
CA PHE A 76 0.01 -14.72 20.71
C PHE A 76 -0.84 -13.57 21.25
N CYS A 77 -2.03 -13.85 21.81
CA CYS A 77 -2.97 -12.81 22.23
C CYS A 77 -3.07 -12.62 23.73
N GLU A 78 -2.41 -13.47 24.53
CA GLU A 78 -2.37 -13.38 25.99
C GLU A 78 -3.75 -13.55 26.66
N GLU A 79 -4.72 -14.09 25.90
CA GLU A 79 -6.07 -14.38 26.39
C GLU A 79 -6.16 -15.83 26.88
N GLU A 80 -6.76 -16.03 28.05
CA GLU A 80 -7.09 -17.35 28.57
C GLU A 80 -8.24 -17.99 27.79
N ASP A 81 -8.05 -19.23 27.38
CA ASP A 81 -9.10 -20.05 26.77
C ASP A 81 -9.04 -21.49 27.29
N ILE A 82 -10.09 -22.23 27.02
CA ILE A 82 -10.20 -23.66 27.33
C ILE A 82 -9.15 -24.40 26.49
N ILE A 83 -8.41 -25.33 27.09
CA ILE A 83 -7.35 -26.11 26.39
C ILE A 83 -7.84 -26.72 25.06
N SER A 84 -9.11 -27.14 24.98
CA SER A 84 -9.68 -27.72 23.76
C SER A 84 -9.73 -26.75 22.56
N ASN A 85 -9.67 -25.43 22.80
CA ASN A 85 -9.68 -24.39 21.76
C ASN A 85 -8.27 -23.96 21.34
N LEU A 86 -7.24 -24.41 22.06
CA LEU A 86 -5.84 -24.11 21.80
C LEU A 86 -5.19 -25.29 21.08
N GLN A 87 -4.20 -24.99 20.24
CA GLN A 87 -3.29 -25.95 19.63
C GLN A 87 -1.96 -25.90 20.37
N GLU A 88 -1.29 -27.05 20.43
CA GLU A 88 0.01 -27.18 21.06
C GLU A 88 1.11 -27.18 20.00
N GLY A 89 2.16 -26.40 20.25
CA GLY A 89 3.29 -26.24 19.36
C GLY A 89 4.26 -27.43 19.45
N MET A 90 3.92 -28.54 18.80
CA MET A 90 4.71 -29.78 18.90
C MET A 90 5.71 -30.02 17.76
N THR A 91 6.03 -29.02 16.93
CA THR A 91 6.87 -29.26 15.76
C THR A 91 7.97 -28.21 15.60
N GLU A 92 9.16 -28.68 15.23
CA GLU A 92 10.29 -27.85 14.83
C GLU A 92 9.96 -26.94 13.64
N ARG A 93 9.18 -27.44 12.67
CA ARG A 93 8.70 -26.63 11.52
C ARG A 93 7.90 -25.41 11.95
N LEU A 94 7.06 -25.54 12.98
CA LEU A 94 6.33 -24.41 13.53
C LEU A 94 7.29 -23.42 14.20
N ASN A 95 8.30 -23.91 14.91
CA ASN A 95 9.33 -23.07 15.52
C ASN A 95 10.12 -22.28 14.48
N GLU A 96 10.56 -22.92 13.40
CA GLU A 96 11.29 -22.26 12.30
C GLU A 96 10.43 -21.16 11.65
N HIS A 97 9.20 -21.48 11.27
CA HIS A 97 8.28 -20.52 10.67
C HIS A 97 7.96 -19.37 11.62
N LEU A 98 7.72 -19.64 12.90
CA LEU A 98 7.46 -18.57 13.88
C LEU A 98 8.65 -17.65 14.02
N ASN A 99 9.86 -18.19 14.17
CA ASN A 99 11.08 -17.39 14.22
C ASN A 99 11.27 -16.55 12.95
N GLN A 100 10.95 -17.11 11.77
CA GLN A 100 10.98 -16.39 10.52
C GLN A 100 9.97 -15.25 10.51
N CYS A 101 8.68 -15.52 10.79
CA CYS A 101 7.63 -14.50 10.83
C CYS A 101 7.97 -13.37 11.82
N THR A 102 8.47 -13.71 13.01
CA THR A 102 8.80 -12.71 14.04
C THR A 102 9.98 -11.83 13.65
N ARG A 103 10.96 -12.39 12.94
CA ARG A 103 12.10 -11.62 12.39
C ARG A 103 11.65 -10.74 11.23
N THR A 104 10.88 -11.30 10.30
CA THR A 104 10.33 -10.56 9.15
C THR A 104 9.48 -9.37 9.58
N LEU A 105 8.62 -9.57 10.58
CA LEU A 105 7.72 -8.54 11.12
C LEU A 105 8.37 -7.65 12.20
N ASN A 106 9.58 -7.98 12.64
CA ASN A 106 10.29 -7.34 13.76
C ASN A 106 9.40 -7.16 15.02
N ASP A 107 8.62 -8.19 15.35
CA ASP A 107 7.73 -8.16 16.53
C ASP A 107 8.54 -8.40 17.81
N GLY A 108 8.92 -7.31 18.46
CA GLY A 108 9.74 -7.33 19.68
C GLY A 108 9.14 -8.14 20.82
N LYS A 109 7.81 -8.25 20.92
CA LYS A 109 7.17 -9.04 21.99
C LYS A 109 7.33 -10.52 21.72
N LEU A 110 7.06 -10.97 20.50
CA LEU A 110 7.20 -12.37 20.13
C LEU A 110 8.68 -12.80 20.12
N LEU A 111 9.59 -11.92 19.68
CA LEU A 111 11.04 -12.15 19.78
C LEU A 111 11.49 -12.36 21.22
N ALA A 112 10.98 -11.55 22.16
CA ALA A 112 11.29 -11.70 23.58
C ALA A 112 10.78 -13.05 24.12
N LYS A 113 9.56 -13.46 23.76
CA LYS A 113 8.99 -14.75 24.18
C LYS A 113 9.78 -15.95 23.63
N LEU A 114 10.17 -15.89 22.35
CA LEU A 114 10.95 -16.96 21.70
C LEU A 114 12.42 -16.99 22.14
N SER A 115 12.94 -15.96 22.80
CA SER A 115 14.29 -16.00 23.36
C SER A 115 14.44 -16.95 24.55
N GLY A 116 13.32 -17.29 25.21
CA GLY A 116 13.29 -18.21 26.35
C GLY A 116 13.43 -19.70 25.99
N GLY A 117 13.30 -20.07 24.72
CA GLY A 117 13.36 -21.46 24.25
C GLY A 117 12.60 -21.65 22.94
N ASP A 118 12.76 -22.82 22.32
CA ASP A 118 11.95 -23.17 21.16
C ASP A 118 10.48 -23.43 21.56
N VAL A 119 9.60 -23.40 20.56
CA VAL A 119 8.15 -23.56 20.73
C VAL A 119 7.77 -24.86 21.46
N VAL A 120 8.58 -25.91 21.34
CA VAL A 120 8.35 -27.21 21.98
C VAL A 120 8.78 -27.14 23.46
N ALA A 121 9.97 -26.61 23.73
CA ALA A 121 10.51 -26.42 25.07
C ALA A 121 9.68 -25.45 25.92
N LEU A 122 9.05 -24.47 25.29
CA LEU A 122 8.12 -23.53 25.92
C LEU A 122 6.69 -24.06 26.04
N GLU A 123 6.42 -25.29 25.60
CA GLU A 123 5.09 -25.92 25.60
C GLU A 123 3.98 -24.99 25.08
N VAL A 124 4.28 -24.28 23.98
CA VAL A 124 3.47 -23.15 23.51
C VAL A 124 2.06 -23.60 23.15
N LYS A 125 1.07 -22.95 23.75
CA LYS A 125 -0.35 -23.12 23.40
C LYS A 125 -0.89 -21.88 22.72
N TYR A 126 -1.62 -22.06 21.63
CA TYR A 126 -2.07 -20.94 20.80
C TYR A 126 -3.38 -21.20 20.07
N HIS A 127 -4.12 -20.13 19.75
CA HIS A 127 -5.28 -20.24 18.86
C HIS A 127 -4.85 -20.37 17.41
N LEU A 128 -5.48 -21.28 16.66
CA LEU A 128 -5.24 -21.41 15.21
C LEU A 128 -5.47 -20.10 14.46
N ARG A 129 -6.45 -19.30 14.89
CA ARG A 129 -6.74 -17.97 14.31
C ARG A 129 -5.62 -16.97 14.56
N CYS A 130 -4.96 -17.03 15.72
CA CYS A 130 -3.86 -16.12 16.04
C CYS A 130 -2.61 -16.45 15.21
N LEU A 131 -2.32 -17.75 15.01
CA LEU A 131 -1.27 -18.17 14.08
C LEU A 131 -1.55 -17.71 12.65
N GLN A 132 -2.79 -17.89 12.16
CA GLN A 132 -3.19 -17.43 10.84
C GLN A 132 -3.07 -15.91 10.69
N LYS A 133 -3.41 -15.14 11.72
CA LYS A 133 -3.22 -13.68 11.72
C LYS A 133 -1.75 -13.31 11.56
N LEU A 134 -0.85 -13.97 12.27
CA LEU A 134 0.59 -13.75 12.14
C LEU A 134 1.08 -14.04 10.71
N TYR A 135 0.70 -15.18 10.13
CA TYR A 135 1.08 -15.53 8.76
C TYR A 135 0.49 -14.57 7.72
N ASN A 136 -0.74 -14.10 7.93
CA ASN A 136 -1.35 -13.12 7.04
C ASN A 136 -0.67 -11.75 7.16
N ALA A 137 -0.22 -11.37 8.36
CA ALA A 137 0.55 -10.15 8.58
C ALA A 137 1.90 -10.23 7.86
N GLU A 138 2.62 -11.34 7.96
CA GLU A 138 3.89 -11.55 7.26
C GLU A 138 3.70 -11.47 5.74
N ARG A 139 2.72 -12.18 5.17
CA ARG A 139 2.41 -12.09 3.74
C ARG A 139 2.04 -10.68 3.30
N GLY A 140 1.25 -9.98 4.12
CA GLY A 140 0.90 -8.58 3.87
C GLY A 140 2.13 -7.68 3.82
N TYR A 141 3.07 -7.88 4.75
CA TYR A 141 4.34 -7.16 4.82
C TYR A 141 5.24 -7.47 3.62
N LEU A 142 5.45 -8.74 3.27
CA LEU A 142 6.25 -9.13 2.10
C LEU A 142 5.67 -8.56 0.80
N ASN A 143 4.34 -8.63 0.61
CA ASN A 143 3.67 -8.02 -0.54
C ASN A 143 3.83 -6.49 -0.55
N SER A 144 3.94 -5.84 0.61
CA SER A 144 4.17 -4.40 0.70
C SER A 144 5.61 -4.03 0.35
N LEU A 145 6.57 -4.87 0.74
CA LEU A 145 7.98 -4.73 0.35
C LEU A 145 8.14 -4.92 -1.15
N GLU A 146 7.59 -5.98 -1.72
CA GLU A 146 7.62 -6.21 -3.18
C GLU A 146 6.96 -5.05 -3.95
N LYS A 147 5.89 -4.45 -3.42
CA LYS A 147 5.27 -3.25 -4.00
C LYS A 147 6.14 -2.00 -3.85
N ALA A 148 6.91 -1.88 -2.77
CA ALA A 148 7.85 -0.79 -2.58
C ALA A 148 9.09 -0.96 -3.48
N GLU A 149 9.55 -2.18 -3.68
CA GLU A 149 10.68 -2.53 -4.57
C GLU A 149 10.28 -2.47 -6.06
N SER A 150 9.02 -2.76 -6.38
CA SER A 150 8.44 -2.55 -7.73
C SER A 150 7.90 -1.13 -7.95
N SER A 151 7.97 -0.26 -6.94
CA SER A 151 7.78 1.17 -7.15
C SER A 151 8.99 1.68 -7.92
N ASP A 152 8.76 2.18 -9.13
CA ASP A 152 9.78 2.78 -10.01
C ASP A 152 10.78 3.61 -9.19
N PRO A 153 12.06 3.19 -9.07
CA PRO A 153 13.07 3.98 -8.38
C PRO A 153 13.22 5.38 -9.00
N GLY A 154 12.82 5.56 -10.27
CA GLY A 154 12.65 6.86 -10.90
C GLY A 154 11.76 7.83 -10.13
N LYS A 155 10.74 7.35 -9.40
CA LYS A 155 9.71 8.19 -8.77
C LYS A 155 10.26 9.13 -7.68
N TYR A 156 11.36 8.76 -7.02
CA TYR A 156 12.02 9.64 -6.03
C TYR A 156 13.12 10.51 -6.64
N LEU A 157 13.67 10.15 -7.81
CA LEU A 157 14.73 10.92 -8.48
C LEU A 157 14.22 12.29 -8.97
N TYR A 158 13.00 12.33 -9.54
CA TYR A 158 12.43 13.58 -10.07
C TYR A 158 12.24 14.67 -9.01
N PRO A 159 11.66 14.38 -7.82
CA PRO A 159 11.62 15.33 -6.71
C PRO A 159 13.01 15.79 -6.23
N VAL A 160 13.98 14.87 -6.12
CA VAL A 160 15.35 15.19 -5.67
C VAL A 160 16.02 16.15 -6.65
N ALA A 161 16.09 15.79 -7.94
CA ALA A 161 16.67 16.65 -8.97
C ALA A 161 15.98 18.01 -9.06
N PHE A 162 14.65 18.06 -8.84
CA PHE A 162 13.90 19.31 -8.89
C PHE A 162 14.22 20.21 -7.69
N SER A 163 14.34 19.61 -6.50
CA SER A 163 14.71 20.35 -5.30
C SER A 163 16.09 20.97 -5.40
N GLU A 164 17.07 20.25 -5.97
CA GLU A 164 18.41 20.79 -6.22
C GLU A 164 18.40 21.94 -7.23
N LEU A 165 17.60 21.83 -8.29
CA LEU A 165 17.45 22.92 -9.27
C LEU A 165 16.87 24.18 -8.61
N VAL A 166 15.88 24.02 -7.73
CA VAL A 166 15.29 25.13 -6.98
C VAL A 166 16.32 25.76 -6.05
N ILE A 167 17.11 24.95 -5.35
CA ILE A 167 18.22 25.42 -4.49
C ILE A 167 19.22 26.22 -5.32
N HIS A 168 19.67 25.70 -6.46
CA HIS A 168 20.59 26.41 -7.34
C HIS A 168 20.08 27.79 -7.77
N ILE A 169 18.79 27.90 -8.13
CA ILE A 169 18.17 29.18 -8.52
C ILE A 169 18.11 30.15 -7.33
N MET A 170 17.75 29.66 -6.14
CA MET A 170 17.67 30.48 -4.93
C MET A 170 19.05 30.92 -4.43
N ASP A 171 20.02 30.02 -4.43
CA ASP A 171 21.40 30.32 -4.02
C ASP A 171 22.01 31.35 -4.94
N SER A 172 21.80 31.23 -6.25
CA SER A 172 22.27 32.22 -7.23
C SER A 172 21.75 33.63 -6.92
N LYS A 173 20.53 33.76 -6.36
CA LYS A 173 19.97 35.05 -5.91
C LYS A 173 20.68 35.57 -4.66
N VAL A 174 21.04 34.70 -3.72
CA VAL A 174 21.66 35.07 -2.44
C VAL A 174 23.15 35.39 -2.61
N THR A 175 23.86 34.63 -3.44
CA THR A 175 25.30 34.79 -3.66
C THR A 175 25.62 35.99 -4.53
N ASN A 176 24.69 36.47 -5.35
CA ASN A 176 24.89 37.67 -6.16
C ASN A 176 24.71 38.92 -5.29
N THR A 177 25.78 39.24 -4.57
CA THR A 177 25.88 40.38 -3.64
C THR A 177 26.21 41.69 -4.37
N GLU A 178 26.63 41.59 -5.64
CA GLU A 178 26.82 42.71 -6.55
C GLU A 178 25.53 42.94 -7.33
N ALA A 179 25.18 44.20 -7.60
CA ALA A 179 23.88 44.66 -8.09
C ALA A 179 23.48 44.16 -9.51
N GLU A 180 24.07 43.07 -9.99
CA GLU A 180 23.72 42.47 -11.26
C GLU A 180 22.52 41.53 -11.12
N PRO A 181 21.45 41.77 -11.90
CA PRO A 181 20.26 40.94 -11.85
C PRO A 181 20.51 39.54 -12.41
N VAL A 182 20.05 38.50 -11.70
CA VAL A 182 20.24 37.10 -12.11
C VAL A 182 19.15 36.70 -13.11
N VAL A 183 19.57 36.28 -14.31
CA VAL A 183 18.68 35.83 -15.39
C VAL A 183 19.05 34.42 -15.84
N PHE A 184 18.06 33.53 -15.89
CA PHE A 184 18.24 32.14 -16.33
C PHE A 184 17.55 31.89 -17.67
N ARG A 185 18.18 31.13 -18.56
CA ARG A 185 17.47 30.60 -19.74
C ARG A 185 16.75 29.33 -19.36
N LEU A 186 15.47 29.21 -19.73
CA LEU A 186 14.67 28.01 -19.45
C LEU A 186 15.27 26.76 -20.10
N ALA A 187 15.89 26.89 -21.28
CA ALA A 187 16.57 25.79 -21.96
C ALA A 187 17.77 25.26 -21.14
N ASP A 188 18.53 26.16 -20.49
CA ASP A 188 19.66 25.78 -19.66
C ASP A 188 19.17 25.07 -18.39
N LEU A 189 18.14 25.60 -17.73
CA LEU A 189 17.54 24.95 -16.56
C LEU A 189 16.94 23.58 -16.89
N ALA A 190 16.32 23.42 -18.06
CA ALA A 190 15.84 22.13 -18.53
C ALA A 190 16.99 21.15 -18.78
N SER A 191 18.11 21.64 -19.31
CA SER A 191 19.31 20.83 -19.55
C SER A 191 19.99 20.43 -18.24
N LEU A 192 20.10 21.35 -17.28
CA LEU A 192 20.62 21.07 -15.92
C LEU A 192 19.74 20.05 -15.19
N TYR A 193 18.42 20.21 -15.26
CA TYR A 193 17.48 19.26 -14.67
C TYR A 193 17.63 17.87 -15.29
N LYS A 194 17.71 17.79 -16.63
CA LYS A 194 17.92 16.54 -17.35
C LYS A 194 19.25 15.88 -16.96
N LEU A 195 20.34 16.64 -16.97
CA LEU A 195 21.66 16.17 -16.57
C LEU A 195 21.64 15.62 -15.14
N ARG A 196 20.93 16.28 -14.23
CA ARG A 196 20.82 15.80 -12.86
C ARG A 196 20.01 14.51 -12.74
N LEU A 197 18.95 14.35 -13.52
CA LEU A 197 18.22 13.09 -13.61
C LEU A 197 19.09 11.95 -14.15
N GLU A 198 19.91 12.21 -15.18
CA GLU A 198 20.87 11.23 -15.71
C GLU A 198 21.92 10.82 -14.67
N GLN A 199 22.43 11.77 -13.87
CA GLN A 199 23.36 11.49 -12.77
C GLN A 199 22.74 10.67 -11.62
N LEU A 200 21.43 10.77 -11.46
CA LEU A 200 20.67 10.01 -10.47
C LEU A 200 20.20 8.65 -11.02
N GLU A 201 20.68 8.25 -12.22
CA GLU A 201 20.34 6.99 -12.88
C GLU A 201 18.86 6.87 -13.28
N ALA A 202 18.21 8.01 -13.62
CA ALA A 202 16.87 7.97 -14.18
C ALA A 202 16.90 7.45 -15.63
N ASP A 203 16.10 6.42 -15.93
CA ASP A 203 15.98 5.86 -17.27
C ASP A 203 15.30 6.85 -18.24
N SER A 204 16.04 7.33 -19.24
CA SER A 204 15.54 8.15 -20.35
C SER A 204 14.69 9.38 -19.94
N PRO A 205 15.27 10.35 -19.19
CA PRO A 205 14.52 11.47 -18.62
C PRO A 205 13.93 12.36 -19.72
N ASN A 206 12.60 12.36 -19.83
CA ASN A 206 11.86 13.22 -20.74
C ASN A 206 11.46 14.52 -20.03
N VAL A 207 12.30 15.55 -20.18
CA VAL A 207 12.07 16.86 -19.56
C VAL A 207 11.30 17.78 -20.50
N HIS A 208 10.07 18.12 -20.11
CA HIS A 208 9.26 19.11 -20.84
C HIS A 208 9.46 20.51 -20.25
N SER A 209 10.08 21.42 -21.00
CA SER A 209 10.43 22.77 -20.53
C SER A 209 9.22 23.58 -20.04
N THR A 210 8.06 23.47 -20.72
CA THR A 210 6.82 24.12 -20.28
C THR A 210 6.38 23.66 -18.90
N ARG A 211 6.40 22.34 -18.65
CA ARG A 211 6.00 21.76 -17.36
C ARG A 211 6.99 22.12 -16.26
N LEU A 212 8.29 22.07 -16.57
CA LEU A 212 9.34 22.49 -15.64
C LEU A 212 9.15 23.96 -15.22
N LYS A 213 8.86 24.85 -16.18
CA LYS A 213 8.56 26.26 -15.91
C LYS A 213 7.37 26.43 -14.97
N GLU A 214 6.27 25.71 -15.21
CA GLU A 214 5.08 25.76 -14.34
C GLU A 214 5.39 25.28 -12.91
N GLN A 215 6.17 24.20 -12.78
CA GLN A 215 6.62 23.70 -11.48
C GLN A 215 7.53 24.70 -10.75
N LEU A 216 8.44 25.36 -11.47
CA LEU A 216 9.30 26.41 -10.91
C LEU A 216 8.47 27.59 -10.40
N PHE A 217 7.44 28.02 -11.13
CA PHE A 217 6.55 29.10 -10.69
C PHE A 217 5.69 28.72 -9.50
N ALA A 218 5.25 27.46 -9.42
CA ALA A 218 4.53 26.96 -8.25
C ALA A 218 5.41 26.96 -6.99
N ARG A 219 6.72 26.78 -7.12
CA ARG A 219 7.65 26.73 -5.98
C ARG A 219 8.32 28.07 -5.66
N ILE A 220 8.57 28.91 -6.67
CA ILE A 220 9.24 30.20 -6.59
C ILE A 220 8.30 31.27 -7.17
N SER A 221 7.43 31.82 -6.32
CA SER A 221 6.42 32.81 -6.73
C SER A 221 7.00 34.14 -7.22
N GLU A 222 8.26 34.41 -6.88
CA GLU A 222 8.99 35.62 -7.28
C GLU A 222 9.61 35.52 -8.68
N LEU A 223 9.58 34.35 -9.32
CA LEU A 223 10.11 34.15 -10.67
C LEU A 223 9.09 34.59 -11.72
N GLU A 224 9.53 35.27 -12.78
CA GLU A 224 8.72 35.60 -13.96
C GLU A 224 9.41 35.20 -15.26
N ALA A 225 8.61 34.88 -16.30
CA ALA A 225 9.11 34.55 -17.62
C ALA A 225 8.97 35.71 -18.60
N HIS A 226 10.05 35.97 -19.32
CA HIS A 226 10.10 36.94 -20.41
C HIS A 226 10.52 36.24 -21.71
N LYS A 227 9.74 36.42 -22.77
CA LYS A 227 10.10 35.91 -24.10
C LYS A 227 11.17 36.81 -24.71
N ASN A 228 12.27 36.22 -25.15
CA ASN A 228 13.32 36.90 -25.90
C ASN A 228 13.61 36.14 -27.19
N GLY A 229 12.92 36.49 -28.28
CA GLY A 229 13.01 35.76 -29.54
C GLY A 229 12.52 34.31 -29.41
N ARG A 230 13.42 33.35 -29.64
CA ARG A 230 13.15 31.91 -29.50
C ARG A 230 13.32 31.40 -28.07
N ASP A 231 13.94 32.19 -27.19
CA ASP A 231 14.25 31.81 -25.83
C ASP A 231 13.21 32.34 -24.83
N VAL A 232 13.11 31.63 -23.71
CA VAL A 232 12.36 32.07 -22.52
C VAL A 232 13.37 32.31 -21.41
N LEU A 233 13.44 33.56 -20.97
CA LEU A 233 14.26 34.00 -19.85
C LEU A 233 13.43 34.01 -18.57
N LEU A 234 14.04 33.61 -17.46
CA LEU A 234 13.46 33.62 -16.13
C LEU A 234 14.26 34.59 -15.26
N ALA A 235 13.58 35.53 -14.62
CA ALA A 235 14.19 36.52 -13.74
C ALA A 235 13.30 36.73 -12.51
N PHE A 236 13.88 37.22 -11.42
CA PHE A 236 13.08 37.61 -10.25
C PHE A 236 12.36 38.93 -10.52
N LYS A 237 11.13 39.08 -10.02
CA LYS A 237 10.31 40.28 -10.18
C LYS A 237 11.05 41.56 -9.81
N ALA A 238 11.79 41.53 -8.69
CA ALA A 238 12.59 42.66 -8.20
C ALA A 238 13.68 43.10 -9.19
N ASP A 239 14.19 42.15 -9.99
CA ASP A 239 15.34 42.35 -10.87
C ASP A 239 14.93 42.77 -12.29
N THR A 240 13.65 42.61 -12.66
CA THR A 240 13.15 42.96 -14.00
C THR A 240 13.38 44.43 -14.35
N GLY A 241 13.16 45.35 -13.41
CA GLY A 241 13.40 46.79 -13.61
C GLY A 241 14.87 47.12 -13.90
N PRO A 242 15.81 46.71 -13.03
CA PRO A 242 17.25 46.81 -13.28
C PRO A 242 17.69 46.23 -14.63
N VAL A 243 17.25 45.01 -14.99
CA VAL A 243 17.57 44.36 -16.28
C VAL A 243 17.12 45.23 -17.46
N LEU A 244 15.89 45.73 -17.42
CA LEU A 244 15.33 46.54 -18.50
C LEU A 244 16.04 47.89 -18.63
N HIS A 245 16.40 48.51 -17.51
CA HIS A 245 17.15 49.75 -17.50
C HIS A 245 18.55 49.57 -18.12
N GLU A 246 19.25 48.51 -17.75
CA GLU A 246 20.57 48.20 -18.29
C GLU A 246 20.52 47.86 -19.79
N ALA A 247 19.55 47.06 -20.21
CA ALA A 247 19.34 46.73 -21.62
C ALA A 247 19.11 47.99 -22.47
N ARG A 248 18.36 48.97 -21.93
CA ARG A 248 18.13 50.27 -22.58
C ARG A 248 19.42 51.08 -22.70
N GLN A 249 20.26 51.13 -21.65
CA GLN A 249 21.54 51.83 -21.71
C GLN A 249 22.48 51.20 -22.76
N LYS A 250 22.59 49.87 -22.78
CA LYS A 250 23.40 49.13 -23.77
C LYS A 250 22.90 49.36 -25.21
N SER A 251 21.59 49.35 -25.43
CA SER A 251 20.99 49.67 -26.73
C SER A 251 21.33 51.11 -27.16
N ASN A 252 21.17 52.09 -26.27
CA ASN A 252 21.52 53.48 -26.56
C ASN A 252 23.01 53.63 -26.91
N ALA A 253 23.91 52.96 -26.19
CA ALA A 253 25.34 52.96 -26.48
C ALA A 253 25.66 52.39 -27.87
N LEU A 254 25.00 51.29 -28.27
CA LEU A 254 25.14 50.71 -29.61
C LEU A 254 24.62 51.65 -30.71
N HIS A 255 23.49 52.31 -30.48
CA HIS A 255 22.94 53.28 -31.43
C HIS A 255 23.86 54.51 -31.58
N LEU A 256 24.40 55.02 -30.47
CA LEU A 256 25.36 56.12 -30.48
C LEU A 256 26.65 55.75 -31.20
N SER A 257 27.19 54.55 -30.97
CA SER A 257 28.37 54.04 -31.67
C SER A 257 28.13 53.95 -33.18
N LYS A 258 27.03 53.34 -33.62
CA LYS A 258 26.66 53.28 -35.05
C LYS A 258 26.49 54.66 -35.66
N THR A 259 25.89 55.60 -34.93
CA THR A 259 25.68 56.98 -35.39
C THR A 259 27.02 57.71 -35.55
N ALA A 260 27.93 57.56 -34.58
CA ALA A 260 29.27 58.11 -34.64
C ALA A 260 30.05 57.56 -35.85
N ASP A 261 29.94 56.27 -36.15
CA ASP A 261 30.58 55.66 -37.31
C ASP A 261 30.03 56.21 -38.64
N ILE A 262 28.71 56.43 -38.74
CA ILE A 262 28.08 57.06 -39.90
C ILE A 262 28.59 58.50 -40.08
N LEU A 263 28.67 59.28 -38.99
CA LEU A 263 29.16 60.66 -39.04
C LEU A 263 30.64 60.72 -39.46
N ARG A 264 31.51 59.85 -38.92
CA ARG A 264 32.93 59.78 -39.34
C ARG A 264 33.07 59.47 -40.82
N LYS A 265 32.24 58.55 -41.36
CA LYS A 265 32.23 58.23 -42.80
C LYS A 265 31.71 59.37 -43.70
N LYS A 266 30.97 60.33 -43.16
CA LYS A 266 30.47 61.51 -43.90
C LYS A 266 31.41 62.72 -43.80
N MET A 267 32.37 62.71 -42.88
CA MET A 267 33.36 63.77 -42.69
C MET A 267 34.70 63.50 -43.39
N LEU A 268 34.88 62.29 -43.94
CA LEU A 268 35.96 61.89 -44.85
C LEU A 268 35.43 61.86 -46.28
#